data_AF-A0A7Y3DYE4-F1
#
_entry.id   AF-A0A7Y3DYE4-F1
#
_cell.length_a   1.000
_cell.length_b   1.000
_cell.length_c   1.000
_cell.angle_alpha   90.00
_cell.angle_beta   90.00
_cell.angle_gamma   90.00
#
_symmetry.space_group_name_H-M   'P 1'
#
loop_
_entity.id
_entity.type
_entity.pdbx_description
1 polymer ?
#
loop_
_entity_poly.entity_id
_entity_poly.type
_entity_poly.pdbx_seq_one_letter_code
_entity_poly.pdbx_strand_id
1 'polypeptide(L)'
;MSRFTVMISVVLALSLVAVDGMADRNRDRKQAELDAACEAAREKKLAPMRAQYIEECVKNREQPDRRSCEVFYSDFGAQSGNRAPLFYDLPECEAAFDFQNRQRRR
;
A
#
# COMPACT_ATOMS: atom_id res chain seq x y z
N MET A 1 -43.75 25.36 -29.73
CA MET A 1 -43.05 24.06 -29.57
C MET A 1 -41.51 24.12 -29.58
N SER A 2 -40.86 25.28 -29.39
CA SER A 2 -39.39 25.38 -29.60
C SER A 2 -38.54 25.61 -28.32
N ARG A 3 -39.15 26.02 -27.20
CA ARG A 3 -38.41 26.36 -25.96
C ARG A 3 -38.24 25.19 -24.99
N PHE A 4 -39.23 24.30 -24.92
CA PHE A 4 -39.20 23.10 -24.07
C PHE A 4 -38.24 22.02 -24.60
N THR A 5 -38.18 21.85 -25.92
CA THR A 5 -37.25 20.92 -26.58
C THR A 5 -35.79 21.32 -26.37
N VAL A 6 -35.47 22.62 -26.45
CA VAL A 6 -34.10 23.12 -26.21
C VAL A 6 -33.69 22.93 -24.75
N MET A 7 -34.58 23.14 -23.79
CA MET A 7 -34.31 22.89 -22.36
C MET A 7 -34.05 21.40 -22.07
N ILE A 8 -34.82 20.48 -22.68
CA ILE A 8 -34.62 19.03 -22.51
C ILE A 8 -33.27 18.59 -23.11
N SER A 9 -32.87 19.16 -24.26
CA SER A 9 -31.57 18.88 -24.88
C SER A 9 -30.37 19.32 -24.01
N VAL A 10 -30.49 20.45 -23.32
CA VAL A 10 -29.41 20.98 -22.45
C VAL A 10 -29.25 20.13 -21.17
N VAL A 11 -30.35 19.65 -20.60
CA VAL A 11 -30.31 18.80 -19.39
C VAL A 11 -29.77 17.39 -19.70
N LEU A 12 -30.06 16.85 -20.89
CA LEU A 12 -29.54 15.55 -21.32
C LEU A 12 -28.03 15.60 -21.65
N ALA A 13 -27.51 16.75 -22.11
CA ALA A 13 -26.09 16.93 -22.35
C ALA A 13 -25.27 17.05 -21.05
N LEU A 14 -25.85 17.58 -19.97
CA LEU A 14 -25.17 17.77 -18.68
C LEU A 14 -25.00 16.50 -17.84
N SER A 15 -25.75 15.44 -18.15
CA SER A 15 -25.77 14.19 -17.36
C SER A 15 -24.71 13.16 -17.78
N LEU A 16 -24.02 13.38 -18.91
CA LEU A 16 -23.02 12.43 -19.46
C LEU A 16 -21.61 12.56 -18.86
N VAL A 17 -21.34 13.55 -18.01
CA VAL A 17 -19.96 13.87 -17.54
C VAL A 17 -19.56 13.14 -16.24
N ALA A 18 -20.42 12.32 -15.65
CA ALA A 18 -20.22 11.76 -14.30
C ALA A 18 -19.70 10.30 -14.25
N VAL A 19 -19.43 9.66 -15.38
CA VAL A 19 -19.21 8.20 -15.44
C VAL A 19 -17.75 7.77 -15.22
N ASP A 20 -16.78 8.66 -15.44
CA ASP A 20 -15.34 8.32 -15.36
C ASP A 20 -14.82 8.07 -13.93
N GLY A 21 -15.47 8.62 -12.90
CA GLY A 21 -14.97 8.55 -11.52
C GLY A 21 -15.20 7.24 -10.76
N MET A 22 -16.09 6.35 -11.24
CA MET A 22 -16.41 5.10 -10.53
C MET A 22 -15.41 3.98 -10.82
N ALA A 23 -14.86 3.92 -12.03
CA ALA A 23 -13.88 2.91 -12.42
C ALA A 23 -12.54 3.09 -11.67
N ASP A 24 -12.13 4.34 -11.46
CA ASP A 24 -10.88 4.69 -10.78
C ASP A 24 -10.92 4.29 -9.29
N ARG A 25 -12.01 4.65 -8.59
CA ARG A 25 -12.21 4.27 -7.17
C ARG A 25 -12.17 2.77 -6.93
N ASN A 26 -12.69 1.96 -7.86
CA ASN A 26 -12.66 0.51 -7.70
C ASN A 26 -11.24 -0.05 -7.90
N ARG A 27 -10.44 0.56 -8.77
CA ARG A 27 -9.02 0.21 -8.96
C ARG A 27 -8.20 0.57 -7.73
N ASP A 28 -8.38 1.78 -7.20
CA ASP A 28 -7.69 2.25 -6.00
C ASP A 28 -8.00 1.37 -4.79
N ARG A 29 -9.27 1.04 -4.58
CA ARG A 29 -9.68 0.12 -3.52
C ARG A 29 -9.01 -1.24 -3.69
N LYS A 30 -8.97 -1.76 -4.93
CA LYS A 30 -8.34 -3.06 -5.19
C LYS A 30 -6.83 -3.03 -4.97
N GLN A 31 -6.16 -1.94 -5.35
CA GLN A 31 -4.75 -1.74 -5.09
C GLN A 31 -4.49 -1.72 -3.57
N ALA A 32 -5.25 -0.93 -2.82
CA ALA A 32 -5.11 -0.83 -1.37
C ALA A 32 -5.32 -2.17 -0.65
N GLU A 33 -6.26 -3.01 -1.12
CA GLU A 33 -6.43 -4.37 -0.60
C GLU A 33 -5.20 -5.25 -0.83
N LEU A 34 -4.61 -5.19 -2.02
CA LEU A 34 -3.42 -5.97 -2.37
C LEU A 34 -2.18 -5.48 -1.60
N ASP A 35 -2.02 -4.17 -1.48
CA ASP A 35 -0.93 -3.56 -0.70
C ASP A 35 -1.05 -3.95 0.78
N ALA A 36 -2.26 -3.91 1.35
CA ALA A 36 -2.49 -4.34 2.73
C ALA A 36 -2.18 -5.83 2.94
N ALA A 37 -2.50 -6.69 1.96
CA ALA A 37 -2.14 -8.10 2.02
C ALA A 37 -0.62 -8.32 1.96
N CYS A 38 0.09 -7.59 1.09
CA CYS A 38 1.55 -7.57 1.04
C CYS A 38 2.16 -7.17 2.38
N GLU A 39 1.76 -6.02 2.94
CA GLU A 39 2.33 -5.54 4.20
C GLU A 39 2.02 -6.49 5.37
N ALA A 40 0.81 -7.09 5.41
CA ALA A 40 0.49 -8.09 6.42
C ALA A 40 1.35 -9.36 6.30
N ALA A 41 1.66 -9.79 5.08
CA ALA A 41 2.56 -10.92 4.84
C ALA A 41 4.00 -10.60 5.23
N ARG A 42 4.48 -9.40 4.88
CA ARG A 42 5.80 -8.88 5.29
C ARG A 42 5.92 -8.83 6.81
N GLU A 43 4.93 -8.28 7.48
CA GLU A 43 4.93 -8.14 8.94
C GLU A 43 5.03 -9.51 9.66
N LYS A 44 4.35 -10.54 9.14
CA LYS A 44 4.49 -11.92 9.66
C LYS A 44 5.92 -12.48 9.54
N LYS A 45 6.69 -12.04 8.55
CA LYS A 45 8.11 -12.40 8.40
C LYS A 45 9.01 -11.53 9.27
N LEU A 46 8.74 -10.22 9.31
CA LEU A 46 9.54 -9.23 10.01
C LEU A 46 9.46 -9.34 11.54
N ALA A 47 8.25 -9.49 12.10
CA ALA A 47 8.02 -9.55 13.53
C ALA A 47 8.92 -10.54 14.29
N PRO A 48 9.02 -11.83 13.89
CA PRO A 48 9.88 -12.77 14.61
C PRO A 48 11.37 -12.43 14.51
N MET A 49 11.85 -11.87 13.39
CA MET A 49 13.25 -11.46 13.28
C MET A 49 13.54 -10.21 14.12
N ARG A 50 12.62 -9.23 14.15
CA ARG A 50 12.73 -8.08 15.04
C ARG A 50 12.83 -8.52 16.49
N ALA A 51 11.98 -9.45 16.92
CA ALA A 51 12.07 -10.02 18.26
C ALA A 51 13.43 -10.68 18.51
N GLN A 52 13.96 -11.47 17.57
CA GLN A 52 15.28 -12.10 17.67
C GLN A 52 16.41 -11.06 17.83
N TYR A 53 16.43 -10.03 16.99
CA TYR A 53 17.45 -8.97 17.08
C TYR A 53 17.35 -8.13 18.34
N ILE A 54 16.13 -7.88 18.84
CA ILE A 54 15.93 -7.19 20.11
C ILE A 54 16.50 -8.02 21.26
N GLU A 55 16.26 -9.33 21.30
CA GLU A 55 16.83 -10.21 22.33
C GLU A 55 18.35 -10.28 22.25
N GLU A 56 18.91 -10.34 21.04
CA GLU A 56 20.36 -10.30 20.81
C GLU A 56 20.97 -8.98 21.30
N CYS A 57 20.37 -7.85 20.96
CA CYS A 57 20.77 -6.52 21.42
C CYS A 57 20.80 -6.41 22.94
N VAL A 58 19.76 -6.92 23.61
CA VAL A 58 19.67 -6.94 25.08
C VAL A 58 20.77 -7.83 25.68
N LYS A 59 20.95 -9.03 25.12
CA LYS A 59 21.96 -9.98 25.57
C LYS A 59 23.39 -9.43 25.44
N ASN A 60 23.67 -8.74 24.34
CA ASN A 60 24.98 -8.19 24.03
C ASN A 60 25.22 -6.80 24.65
N ARG A 61 24.19 -6.19 25.26
CA ARG A 61 24.22 -4.81 25.81
C ARG A 61 24.63 -3.78 24.74
N GLU A 62 24.11 -3.94 23.52
CA GLU A 62 24.34 -3.02 22.40
C GLU A 62 23.70 -1.63 22.62
N GLN A 63 22.64 -1.59 23.45
CA GLN A 63 21.95 -0.37 23.84
C GLN A 63 21.82 -0.27 25.37
N PRO A 64 21.54 0.94 25.93
CA PRO A 64 21.50 1.15 27.38
C PRO A 64 20.46 0.31 28.12
N ASP A 65 19.35 0.00 27.46
CA ASP A 65 18.21 -0.71 28.04
C ASP A 65 17.36 -1.38 26.94
N ARG A 66 16.42 -2.24 27.36
CA ARG A 66 15.55 -2.99 26.44
C ARG A 66 14.72 -2.08 25.54
N ARG A 67 14.16 -0.98 26.07
CA ARG A 67 13.34 -0.06 25.29
C ARG A 67 14.17 0.60 24.19
N SER A 68 15.44 0.90 24.48
CA SER A 68 16.38 1.40 23.47
C SER A 68 16.62 0.37 22.36
N CYS A 69 16.74 -0.93 22.67
CA CYS A 69 16.80 -1.99 21.64
C CYS A 69 15.51 -2.09 20.82
N GLU A 70 14.33 -2.02 21.47
CA GLU A 70 13.02 -2.09 20.80
C GLU A 70 12.83 -0.93 19.81
N VAL A 71 13.22 0.28 20.20
CA VAL A 71 13.19 1.45 19.31
C VAL A 71 14.20 1.29 18.17
N PHE A 72 15.42 0.84 18.47
CA PHE A 72 16.49 0.69 17.48
C PHE A 72 16.15 -0.31 16.37
N TYR A 73 15.47 -1.42 16.69
CA TYR A 73 15.04 -2.43 15.72
C TYR A 73 13.58 -2.27 15.27
N SER A 74 12.90 -1.18 15.64
CA SER A 74 11.47 -0.99 15.35
C SER A 74 11.17 -0.91 13.85
N ASP A 75 12.08 -0.32 13.07
CA ASP A 75 11.98 -0.14 11.62
C ASP A 75 12.81 -1.17 10.83
N PHE A 76 13.34 -2.20 11.50
CA PHE A 76 14.12 -3.23 10.82
C PHE A 76 13.31 -3.89 9.70
N GLY A 77 13.88 -3.88 8.50
CA GLY A 77 13.26 -4.38 7.28
C GLY A 77 12.43 -3.36 6.50
N ALA A 78 12.28 -2.13 7.01
CA ALA A 78 11.80 -1.00 6.24
C ALA A 78 12.90 -0.45 5.30
N GLN A 79 12.51 0.45 4.40
CA GLN A 79 13.46 1.19 3.56
C GLN A 79 14.34 2.06 4.46
N SER A 80 15.65 1.92 4.37
CA SER A 80 16.60 2.72 5.16
C SER A 80 17.82 3.09 4.33
N GLY A 81 17.94 4.39 4.02
CA GLY A 81 18.96 4.91 3.11
C GLY A 81 18.92 4.19 1.76
N ASN A 82 20.05 3.59 1.37
CA ASN A 82 20.19 2.83 0.12
C ASN A 82 19.80 1.34 0.25
N ARG A 83 19.35 0.88 1.43
CA ARG A 83 18.93 -0.52 1.60
C ARG A 83 17.48 -0.65 1.17
N ALA A 84 17.25 -1.53 0.19
CA ALA A 84 15.92 -1.93 -0.22
C ALA A 84 15.16 -2.55 0.96
N PRO A 85 13.83 -2.40 1.01
CA PRO A 85 13.05 -2.99 2.07
C PRO A 85 12.97 -4.50 1.88
N LEU A 86 12.89 -5.25 2.98
CA LEU A 86 12.92 -6.71 2.93
C LEU A 86 11.55 -7.30 2.59
N PHE A 87 11.54 -8.50 2.01
CA PHE A 87 10.35 -9.34 1.76
C PHE A 87 9.31 -8.78 0.78
N TYR A 88 9.70 -7.93 -0.16
CA TYR A 88 8.82 -7.50 -1.26
C TYR A 88 8.72 -8.52 -2.40
N ASP A 89 9.49 -9.61 -2.36
CA ASP A 89 9.43 -10.77 -3.24
C ASP A 89 8.40 -11.83 -2.79
N LEU A 90 7.61 -11.53 -1.74
CA LEU A 90 6.50 -12.38 -1.33
C LEU A 90 5.38 -12.38 -2.38
N PRO A 91 4.65 -13.51 -2.56
CA PRO A 91 3.63 -13.61 -3.61
C PRO A 91 2.51 -12.58 -3.48
N GLU A 92 2.15 -12.17 -2.26
CA GLU A 92 1.18 -11.10 -2.03
C GLU A 92 1.68 -9.74 -2.56
N CYS A 93 2.97 -9.47 -2.43
CA CYS A 93 3.62 -8.25 -2.91
C CYS A 93 3.80 -8.26 -4.42
N GLU A 94 4.19 -9.39 -5.00
CA GLU A 94 4.23 -9.58 -6.45
C GLU A 94 2.84 -9.33 -7.07
N ALA A 95 1.77 -9.87 -6.47
CA ALA A 95 0.41 -9.65 -6.94
C ALA A 95 -0.01 -8.17 -6.90
N ALA A 96 0.36 -7.44 -5.86
CA ALA A 96 0.12 -6.00 -5.73
C ALA A 96 0.86 -5.20 -6.81
N PHE A 97 2.15 -5.49 -7.01
CA PHE A 97 2.98 -4.86 -8.03
C PHE A 97 2.48 -5.13 -9.45
N ASP A 98 2.13 -6.38 -9.73
CA ASP A 98 1.60 -6.82 -11.01
C ASP A 98 0.28 -6.13 -11.37
N PHE A 99 -0.62 -6.00 -10.39
CA PHE A 99 -1.87 -5.28 -10.59
C PHE A 99 -1.60 -3.81 -10.93
N GLN A 100 -0.73 -3.15 -10.17
CA GLN A 100 -0.34 -1.76 -10.41
C GLN A 100 0.25 -1.56 -11.81
N ASN A 101 1.18 -2.42 -12.22
CA ASN A 101 1.83 -2.34 -13.52
C ASN A 101 0.85 -2.51 -14.68
N ARG A 102 -0.13 -3.42 -14.54
CA ARG A 102 -1.18 -3.58 -15.55
C ARG A 102 -2.04 -2.34 -15.70
N GLN A 103 -2.27 -1.57 -14.62
CA GLN A 103 -3.00 -0.30 -14.71
C GLN A 103 -2.17 0.79 -15.40
N ARG A 104 -0.88 0.89 -15.09
CA ARG A 104 0.02 1.90 -15.68
C ARG A 104 0.27 1.71 -17.18
N ARG A 105 0.13 0.48 -17.68
CA ARG A 105 0.31 0.13 -19.10
C ARG A 105 -0.96 0.29 -19.94
N ARG A 106 -2.09 0.64 -19.33
CA ARG A 106 -3.38 0.91 -19.99
C ARG A 106 -3.57 2.40 -20.20
#